data_AF-A0A9E1Y6M3-F1
#
_entry.id   AF-A0A9E1Y6M3-F1
#
_cell.length_a   1.000
_cell.length_b   1.000
_cell.length_c   1.000
_cell.angle_alpha   90.00
_cell.angle_beta   90.00
_cell.angle_gamma   90.00
#
_symmetry.space_group_name_H-M   'P 1'
#
loop_
_entity.id
_entity.type
_entity.pdbx_description
1 polymer ?
#
loop_
_entity_poly.entity_id
_entity_poly.type
_entity_poly.pdbx_seq_one_letter_code
_entity_poly.pdbx_strand_id
1 'polypeptide(L)'
;MEIKVSKFIKKKINKSELKEIFKISNIIEEYLNKKEVNQRIQNSNIKGTDSQVIQKIIEEIAVPLGFKDEKQGLFKKYKDSGLRPDFYKKIGKNGILMEVQRGKKTTNNMDLLNIYKCHICEEANHLFLFVPIEVSHTKNIYKSVCKKVENFFYEENYLNIDSTIVFGY
;
A
#
# COMPACT_ATOMS: atom_id res chain seq x y z
N MET A 1 1.38 9.82 17.12
CA MET A 1 2.52 9.43 16.27
C MET A 1 2.24 9.98 14.90
N GLU A 2 3.20 10.63 14.26
CA GLU A 2 2.99 11.17 12.91
C GLU A 2 3.09 10.04 11.88
N ILE A 3 2.14 10.00 10.95
CA ILE A 3 2.19 9.05 9.82
C ILE A 3 3.33 9.46 8.91
N LYS A 4 4.13 8.50 8.48
CA LYS A 4 5.22 8.74 7.51
C LYS A 4 4.75 8.40 6.10
N VAL A 5 5.12 9.22 5.13
CA VAL A 5 4.81 8.95 3.72
C VAL A 5 6.06 9.04 2.87
N SER A 6 6.33 7.99 2.09
CA SER A 6 7.39 7.96 1.09
C SER A 6 6.77 7.68 -0.27
N LYS A 7 7.19 8.45 -1.27
CA LYS A 7 6.65 8.40 -2.64
C LYS A 7 7.77 8.01 -3.58
N PHE A 8 7.61 6.88 -4.26
CA PHE A 8 8.56 6.37 -5.26
C PHE A 8 7.89 6.37 -6.62
N ILE A 9 8.53 7.00 -7.61
CA ILE A 9 7.91 7.29 -8.89
C ILE A 9 8.97 7.11 -9.98
N LYS A 10 8.60 6.45 -11.08
CA LYS A 10 9.48 6.38 -12.24
C LYS A 10 9.71 7.76 -12.86
N LYS A 11 10.87 7.95 -13.50
CA LYS A 11 11.21 9.19 -14.21
C LYS A 11 10.16 9.60 -15.24
N LYS A 12 9.62 8.62 -15.97
CA LYS A 12 8.56 8.81 -16.97
C LYS A 12 7.25 8.24 -16.44
N ILE A 13 6.34 9.11 -16.03
CA ILE A 13 4.99 8.76 -15.58
C ILE A 13 3.98 9.71 -16.22
N ASN A 14 2.76 9.23 -16.43
CA ASN A 14 1.65 10.07 -16.89
C ASN A 14 1.32 11.14 -15.82
N LYS A 15 1.37 12.42 -16.21
CA LYS A 15 1.14 13.54 -15.30
C LYS A 15 -0.28 13.58 -14.72
N SER A 16 -1.30 13.16 -15.46
CA SER A 16 -2.67 13.15 -14.94
C SER A 16 -2.86 12.06 -13.89
N GLU A 17 -2.33 10.86 -14.15
CA GLU A 17 -2.35 9.76 -13.19
C GLU A 17 -1.55 10.13 -11.94
N LEU A 18 -0.37 10.73 -12.09
CA LEU A 18 0.44 11.21 -10.97
C LEU A 18 -0.30 12.22 -10.10
N LYS A 19 -1.01 13.18 -10.72
CA LYS A 19 -1.82 14.17 -9.99
C LYS A 19 -2.93 13.51 -9.20
N GLU A 20 -3.60 12.50 -9.77
CA GLU A 20 -4.64 11.74 -9.08
C GLU A 20 -4.07 10.92 -7.92
N ILE A 21 -2.94 10.25 -8.12
CA ILE A 21 -2.22 9.49 -7.08
C ILE A 21 -1.88 10.37 -5.89
N PHE A 22 -1.32 11.56 -6.14
CA PHE A 22 -0.97 12.50 -5.07
C PHE A 22 -2.20 13.06 -4.36
N LYS A 23 -3.27 13.36 -5.10
CA LYS A 23 -4.53 13.78 -4.48
C LYS A 23 -5.05 12.72 -3.53
N ILE A 24 -5.11 11.46 -3.97
CA ILE A 24 -5.58 10.34 -3.16
C ILE A 24 -4.64 10.12 -1.96
N SER A 25 -3.31 10.12 -2.19
CA SER A 25 -2.35 9.89 -1.11
C SER A 25 -2.44 10.95 -0.01
N ASN A 26 -2.62 12.22 -0.39
CA ASN A 26 -2.70 13.31 0.58
C ASN A 26 -4.01 13.22 1.40
N ILE A 27 -5.14 12.90 0.78
CA ILE A 27 -6.40 12.71 1.50
C ILE A 27 -6.29 11.57 2.53
N ILE A 28 -5.64 10.46 2.15
CA ILE A 28 -5.38 9.34 3.06
C ILE A 28 -4.45 9.77 4.19
N GLU A 29 -3.34 10.44 3.88
CA GLU A 29 -2.39 10.94 4.88
C GLU A 29 -3.06 11.89 5.90
N GLU A 30 -3.89 12.82 5.43
CA GLU A 30 -4.68 13.71 6.27
C GLU A 30 -5.65 12.93 7.17
N TYR A 31 -6.32 11.91 6.62
CA TYR A 31 -7.22 11.05 7.39
C TYR A 31 -6.50 10.30 8.52
N LEU A 32 -5.36 9.67 8.21
CA LEU A 32 -4.59 8.88 9.18
C LEU A 32 -3.92 9.73 10.26
N ASN A 33 -3.67 11.02 9.98
CA ASN A 33 -3.16 11.97 10.96
C ASN A 33 -4.25 12.60 11.86
N LYS A 34 -5.54 12.37 11.58
CA LYS A 34 -6.61 12.77 12.53
C LYS A 34 -6.38 12.10 13.87
N LYS A 35 -6.43 12.88 14.95
CA LYS A 35 -6.10 12.43 16.33
C LYS A 35 -6.79 11.12 16.70
N GLU A 36 -8.10 11.02 16.46
CA GLU A 36 -8.90 9.83 16.79
C GLU A 36 -8.51 8.60 15.96
N VAL A 37 -8.28 8.78 14.66
CA VAL A 37 -7.86 7.70 13.74
C VAL A 37 -6.46 7.20 14.13
N ASN A 38 -5.54 8.12 14.37
CA ASN A 38 -4.17 7.81 14.76
C ASN A 38 -4.12 7.05 16.10
N GLN A 39 -4.96 7.43 17.07
CA GLN A 39 -5.10 6.70 18.34
C GLN A 39 -5.65 5.29 18.14
N ARG A 40 -6.69 5.13 17.31
CA ARG A 40 -7.26 3.80 16.98
C ARG A 40 -6.22 2.89 16.35
N ILE A 41 -5.39 3.41 15.44
CA ILE A 41 -4.29 2.68 14.81
C ILE A 41 -3.25 2.24 15.84
N GLN A 42 -2.77 3.16 16.68
CA GLN A 42 -1.79 2.84 17.72
C GLN A 42 -2.29 1.76 18.69
N ASN A 43 -3.54 1.88 19.15
CA ASN A 43 -4.17 0.91 20.04
C ASN A 43 -4.38 -0.46 19.37
N SER A 44 -4.37 -0.51 18.04
CA SER A 44 -4.55 -1.74 17.27
C SER A 44 -3.22 -2.36 16.82
N ASN A 45 -2.13 -1.58 16.77
CA ASN A 45 -0.81 -2.02 16.34
C ASN A 45 -0.01 -2.68 17.49
N ILE A 46 -0.66 -3.57 18.25
CA ILE A 46 -0.07 -4.31 19.36
C ILE A 46 -0.16 -5.82 19.12
N LYS A 47 0.77 -6.58 19.72
CA LYS A 47 0.87 -8.03 19.57
C LYS A 47 -0.39 -8.71 20.11
N GLY A 48 -1.06 -9.50 19.27
CA GLY A 48 -2.27 -10.24 19.63
C GLY A 48 -3.58 -9.60 19.17
N THR A 49 -3.55 -8.36 18.69
CA THR A 49 -4.72 -7.73 18.07
C THR A 49 -5.06 -8.39 16.73
N ASP A 50 -6.36 -8.46 16.43
CA ASP A 50 -6.80 -8.96 15.14
C ASP A 50 -6.19 -8.14 13.99
N SER A 51 -5.57 -8.86 13.07
CA SER A 51 -4.93 -8.32 11.89
C SER A 51 -5.90 -7.54 10.99
N GLN A 52 -7.19 -7.80 11.09
CA GLN A 52 -8.19 -7.08 10.30
C GLN A 52 -8.51 -5.67 10.82
N VAL A 53 -8.17 -5.32 12.06
CA VAL A 53 -8.58 -4.04 12.65
C VAL A 53 -7.98 -2.85 11.90
N ILE A 54 -6.67 -2.89 11.61
CA ILE A 54 -6.02 -1.83 10.82
C ILE A 54 -6.62 -1.76 9.42
N GLN A 55 -6.84 -2.90 8.76
CA GLN A 55 -7.44 -2.93 7.44
C GLN A 55 -8.82 -2.28 7.42
N LYS A 56 -9.66 -2.51 8.42
CA LYS A 56 -10.98 -1.86 8.56
C LYS A 56 -10.87 -0.35 8.76
N ILE A 57 -9.88 0.12 9.53
CA ILE A 57 -9.64 1.57 9.67
C ILE A 57 -9.23 2.19 8.32
N ILE A 58 -8.39 1.49 7.54
CA ILE A 58 -8.02 1.94 6.19
C ILE A 58 -9.21 1.88 5.23
N GLU A 59 -10.07 0.87 5.34
CA GLU A 59 -11.28 0.72 4.54
C GLU A 59 -12.22 1.92 4.66
N GLU A 60 -12.36 2.48 5.86
CA GLU A 60 -13.19 3.68 6.14
C GLU A 60 -12.85 4.87 5.25
N ILE A 61 -11.58 5.02 4.84
CA ILE A 61 -11.15 6.07 3.90
C ILE A 61 -11.01 5.56 2.46
N ALA A 62 -10.68 4.28 2.27
CA ALA A 62 -10.50 3.69 0.94
C ALA A 62 -11.82 3.63 0.16
N VAL A 63 -12.92 3.17 0.79
CA VAL A 63 -14.22 3.00 0.13
C VAL A 63 -14.78 4.34 -0.38
N PRO A 64 -14.83 5.43 0.41
CA PRO A 64 -15.24 6.75 -0.09
C PRO A 64 -14.37 7.29 -1.24
N LEU A 65 -13.08 6.92 -1.27
CA LEU A 65 -12.18 7.25 -2.38
C LEU A 65 -12.42 6.40 -3.63
N GLY A 66 -13.37 5.47 -3.59
CA GLY A 66 -13.76 4.60 -4.70
C GLY A 66 -12.88 3.36 -4.86
N PHE A 67 -12.14 2.98 -3.82
CA PHE A 67 -11.53 1.65 -3.76
C PHE A 67 -12.62 0.62 -3.49
N LYS A 68 -12.45 -0.56 -4.08
CA LYS A 68 -13.30 -1.72 -3.87
C LYS A 68 -12.48 -2.80 -3.18
N ASP A 69 -13.07 -3.39 -2.15
CA ASP A 69 -12.52 -4.55 -1.46
C ASP A 69 -12.43 -5.75 -2.41
N GLU A 70 -11.36 -6.54 -2.24
CA GLU A 70 -11.14 -7.86 -2.81
C GLU A 70 -11.78 -8.07 -4.20
N LYS A 71 -11.26 -7.41 -5.23
CA LYS A 71 -11.68 -7.67 -6.62
C LYS A 71 -11.28 -9.11 -7.02
N GLN A 72 -12.15 -10.08 -6.74
CA GLN A 72 -12.08 -11.42 -7.28
C GLN A 72 -12.11 -11.34 -8.80
N GLY A 73 -10.99 -11.54 -9.47
CA GLY A 73 -10.94 -11.33 -10.92
C GLY A 73 -9.62 -10.85 -11.47
N LEU A 74 -8.93 -9.97 -10.74
CA LEU A 74 -7.75 -9.27 -11.28
C LEU A 74 -6.66 -10.23 -11.76
N PHE A 75 -6.52 -11.38 -11.11
CA PHE A 75 -5.48 -12.35 -11.37
C PHE A 75 -6.01 -13.67 -11.96
N LYS A 76 -7.30 -13.75 -12.37
CA LYS A 76 -7.94 -15.01 -12.82
C LYS A 76 -7.24 -15.71 -13.98
N LYS A 77 -6.56 -14.94 -14.84
CA LYS A 77 -5.81 -15.48 -15.99
C LYS A 77 -4.46 -16.09 -15.63
N TYR A 78 -3.95 -15.83 -14.42
CA TYR A 78 -2.69 -16.37 -13.95
C TYR A 78 -2.90 -17.72 -13.27
N LYS A 79 -1.88 -18.58 -13.32
CA LYS A 79 -1.90 -19.90 -12.68
C LYS A 79 -2.12 -19.81 -11.17
N ASP A 80 -1.62 -18.74 -10.54
CA ASP A 80 -1.91 -18.40 -9.15
C ASP A 80 -3.12 -17.45 -9.10
N SER A 81 -4.30 -18.01 -9.35
CA SER A 81 -5.56 -17.27 -9.33
C SER A 81 -6.02 -16.88 -7.91
N GLY A 82 -5.30 -17.32 -6.88
CA GLY A 82 -5.55 -16.99 -5.47
C GLY A 82 -5.03 -15.61 -5.07
N LEU A 83 -4.18 -14.98 -5.89
CA LEU A 83 -3.70 -13.63 -5.65
C LEU A 83 -4.85 -12.63 -5.65
N ARG A 84 -4.90 -11.83 -4.59
CA ARG A 84 -5.82 -10.70 -4.47
C ARG A 84 -5.16 -9.56 -3.69
N PRO A 85 -5.44 -8.30 -4.07
CA PRO A 85 -5.08 -7.17 -3.24
C PRO A 85 -6.13 -7.00 -2.13
N ASP A 86 -5.77 -6.28 -1.06
CA ASP A 86 -6.77 -5.87 -0.07
C ASP A 86 -7.76 -4.89 -0.73
N PHE A 87 -7.30 -3.91 -1.52
CA PHE A 87 -8.21 -3.06 -2.30
C PHE A 87 -7.70 -2.71 -3.70
N TYR A 88 -8.64 -2.33 -4.58
CA TYR A 88 -8.38 -1.89 -5.94
C TYR A 88 -9.18 -0.65 -6.32
N LYS A 89 -8.55 0.29 -7.02
CA LYS A 89 -9.20 1.43 -7.67
C LYS A 89 -8.69 1.61 -9.10
N LYS A 90 -9.59 1.70 -10.09
CA LYS A 90 -9.23 2.11 -11.46
C LYS A 90 -8.95 3.61 -11.49
N ILE A 91 -7.88 4.03 -12.15
CA ILE A 91 -7.55 5.43 -12.44
C ILE A 91 -7.09 5.57 -13.90
N GLY A 92 -7.77 6.39 -14.70
CA GLY A 92 -7.48 6.49 -16.13
C GLY A 92 -7.46 5.12 -16.83
N LYS A 93 -6.36 4.80 -17.52
CA LYS A 93 -6.18 3.50 -18.19
C LYS A 93 -5.64 2.41 -17.26
N ASN A 94 -5.06 2.80 -16.12
CA ASN A 94 -4.44 1.91 -15.15
C ASN A 94 -5.23 1.88 -13.83
N GLY A 95 -4.56 1.60 -12.72
CA GLY A 95 -5.19 1.42 -11.42
C GLY A 95 -4.19 1.39 -10.28
N ILE A 96 -4.73 1.51 -9.06
CA ILE A 96 -4.01 1.46 -7.81
C ILE A 96 -4.37 0.15 -7.10
N LEU A 97 -3.37 -0.66 -6.78
CA LEU A 97 -3.48 -1.72 -5.78
C LEU A 97 -3.20 -1.12 -4.40
N MET A 98 -3.95 -1.53 -3.40
CA MET A 98 -3.76 -1.14 -2.01
C MET A 98 -3.57 -2.38 -1.15
N GLU A 99 -2.53 -2.38 -0.31
CA GLU A 99 -2.18 -3.51 0.55
C GLU A 99 -1.84 -3.02 1.96
N VAL A 100 -2.44 -3.67 2.96
CA VAL A 100 -2.25 -3.37 4.37
C VAL A 100 -1.46 -4.50 5.02
N GLN A 101 -0.19 -4.22 5.32
CA GLN A 101 0.66 -5.17 6.04
C GLN A 101 0.24 -5.22 7.51
N ARG A 102 0.00 -6.42 8.01
CA ARG A 102 -0.54 -6.67 9.34
C ARG A 102 0.56 -7.30 10.18
N GLY A 103 0.86 -6.76 11.36
CA GLY A 103 2.02 -7.11 12.20
C GLY A 103 2.10 -8.54 12.77
N LYS A 104 1.37 -9.52 12.20
CA LYS A 104 1.36 -10.92 12.67
C LYS A 104 2.66 -11.69 12.36
N LYS A 105 3.51 -11.23 11.43
CA LYS A 105 4.83 -11.83 11.15
C LYS A 105 5.80 -10.78 10.61
N THR A 106 6.62 -10.16 11.46
CA THR A 106 7.64 -9.17 11.05
C THR A 106 8.86 -9.74 10.31
N THR A 107 8.76 -10.96 9.78
CA THR A 107 9.81 -11.67 9.04
C THR A 107 9.43 -12.03 7.61
N ASN A 108 8.23 -11.68 7.14
CA ASN A 108 7.83 -11.98 5.77
C ASN A 108 8.15 -10.79 4.83
N ASN A 109 8.75 -11.08 3.67
CA ASN A 109 8.96 -10.11 2.60
C ASN A 109 7.64 -9.80 1.88
N MET A 110 6.57 -9.50 2.61
CA MET A 110 5.24 -9.22 2.05
C MET A 110 5.25 -7.98 1.15
N ASP A 111 6.16 -7.05 1.41
CA ASP A 111 6.45 -5.93 0.53
C ASP A 111 6.83 -6.42 -0.88
N LEU A 112 7.71 -7.43 -0.98
CA LEU A 112 8.09 -8.02 -2.28
C LEU A 112 6.93 -8.77 -2.94
N LEU A 113 6.09 -9.46 -2.16
CA LEU A 113 4.88 -10.10 -2.70
C LEU A 113 3.92 -9.06 -3.28
N ASN A 114 3.72 -7.94 -2.58
CA ASN A 114 2.83 -6.87 -3.04
C ASN A 114 3.38 -6.17 -4.28
N ILE A 115 4.70 -6.01 -4.36
CA ILE A 115 5.39 -5.56 -5.58
C ILE A 115 5.16 -6.55 -6.71
N TYR A 116 5.34 -7.86 -6.48
CA TYR A 116 5.07 -8.89 -7.48
C TYR A 116 3.62 -8.84 -7.98
N LYS A 117 2.63 -8.75 -7.08
CA LYS A 117 1.21 -8.60 -7.44
C LYS A 117 0.98 -7.39 -8.35
N CYS A 118 1.53 -6.23 -8.00
CA CYS A 118 1.38 -5.03 -8.83
C CYS A 118 2.07 -5.18 -10.18
N HIS A 119 3.30 -5.71 -10.19
CA HIS A 119 4.09 -5.91 -11.41
C HIS A 119 3.39 -6.79 -12.45
N ILE A 120 2.67 -7.83 -12.02
CA ILE A 120 1.95 -8.73 -12.93
C ILE A 120 0.49 -8.28 -13.17
N CYS A 121 -0.01 -7.24 -12.50
CA CYS A 121 -1.39 -6.81 -12.68
C CYS A 121 -1.52 -6.02 -13.99
N GLU A 122 -2.36 -6.48 -14.91
CA GLU A 122 -2.60 -5.73 -16.16
C GLU A 122 -3.48 -4.48 -15.94
N GLU A 123 -4.18 -4.45 -14.82
CA GLU A 123 -5.19 -3.43 -14.53
C GLU A 123 -4.68 -2.32 -13.61
N ALA A 124 -3.47 -2.48 -13.07
CA ALA A 124 -2.85 -1.57 -12.12
C ALA A 124 -1.32 -1.61 -12.22
N ASN A 125 -0.72 -0.42 -12.22
CA ASN A 125 0.72 -0.15 -12.21
C ASN A 125 1.10 0.78 -11.04
N HIS A 126 0.16 1.08 -10.14
CA HIS A 126 0.40 1.89 -8.95
C HIS A 126 0.12 1.09 -7.69
N LEU A 127 0.94 1.26 -6.66
CA LEU A 127 0.87 0.49 -5.43
C LEU A 127 0.85 1.39 -4.19
N PHE A 128 -0.15 1.23 -3.33
CA PHE A 128 -0.22 1.86 -2.01
C PHE A 128 0.04 0.79 -0.94
N LEU A 129 1.10 0.98 -0.16
CA LEU A 129 1.49 0.07 0.92
C LEU A 129 1.28 0.73 2.27
N PHE A 130 0.52 0.10 3.16
CA PHE A 130 0.42 0.50 4.56
C PHE A 130 1.25 -0.45 5.39
N VAL A 131 2.24 0.07 6.11
CA VAL A 131 3.19 -0.73 6.91
C VAL A 131 3.36 -0.10 8.28
N PRO A 132 3.53 -0.88 9.36
CA PRO A 132 3.86 -0.31 10.65
C PRO A 132 5.23 0.38 10.61
N ILE A 133 5.41 1.47 11.35
CA ILE A 133 6.72 2.09 11.58
C ILE A 133 7.60 1.14 12.38
N GLU A 134 7.01 0.63 13.46
CA GLU A 134 7.58 -0.38 14.33
C GLU A 134 6.46 -1.20 14.98
N VAL A 135 6.83 -2.36 15.50
CA VAL A 135 6.00 -3.13 16.43
C VAL A 135 6.87 -3.53 17.62
N SER A 136 6.25 -4.04 18.69
CA SER A 136 6.90 -4.34 19.98
C SER A 136 8.24 -5.09 19.92
N HIS A 137 8.48 -5.87 18.87
CA HIS A 137 9.63 -6.75 18.69
C HIS A 137 10.46 -6.45 17.43
N THR A 138 10.05 -5.49 16.59
CA THR A 138 10.79 -5.15 15.37
C THR A 138 10.65 -3.65 15.09
N LYS A 139 11.78 -2.96 15.15
CA LYS A 139 11.88 -1.52 14.88
C LYS A 139 12.20 -1.27 13.41
N ASN A 140 11.94 -0.06 12.94
CA ASN A 140 12.35 0.42 11.60
C ASN A 140 11.75 -0.36 10.41
N ILE A 141 10.56 -0.94 10.56
CA ILE A 141 9.90 -1.72 9.49
C ILE A 141 9.67 -0.82 8.27
N TYR A 142 9.04 0.34 8.47
CA TYR A 142 8.84 1.34 7.42
C TYR A 142 10.14 1.68 6.66
N LYS A 143 11.23 1.96 7.39
CA LYS A 143 12.53 2.31 6.78
C LYS A 143 13.11 1.15 5.97
N SER A 144 12.96 -0.08 6.45
CA SER A 144 13.39 -1.28 5.74
C SER A 144 12.59 -1.49 4.45
N VAL A 145 11.27 -1.35 4.51
CA VAL A 145 10.38 -1.44 3.34
C VAL A 145 10.73 -0.36 2.32
N CYS A 146 10.87 0.90 2.74
CA CYS A 146 11.25 2.00 1.84
C CYS A 146 12.55 1.72 1.09
N LYS A 147 13.60 1.23 1.78
CA LYS A 147 14.88 0.87 1.12
C LYS A 147 14.71 -0.22 0.06
N LYS A 148 13.89 -1.24 0.32
CA LYS A 148 13.63 -2.31 -0.66
C LYS A 148 12.82 -1.80 -1.84
N VAL A 149 11.78 -1.00 -1.59
CA VAL A 149 10.94 -0.39 -2.64
C VAL A 149 11.79 0.50 -3.54
N GLU A 150 12.64 1.35 -2.96
CA GLU A 150 13.51 2.29 -3.67
C GLU A 150 14.36 1.62 -4.75
N ASN A 151 14.86 0.41 -4.49
CA ASN A 151 15.68 -0.34 -5.44
C ASN A 151 14.98 -0.58 -6.78
N PHE A 152 13.65 -0.68 -6.81
CA PHE A 152 12.87 -0.88 -8.05
C PHE A 152 12.60 0.42 -8.81
N PHE A 153 13.02 1.56 -8.27
CA PHE A 153 12.89 2.88 -8.89
C PHE A 153 14.22 3.47 -9.36
N TYR A 154 15.29 2.67 -9.35
CA TYR A 154 16.42 2.86 -10.26
C TYR A 154 16.04 2.40 -11.68
N GLU A 155 16.49 3.13 -12.70
CA GLU A 155 16.01 2.95 -14.08
C GLU A 155 16.33 1.54 -14.63
N GLU A 156 17.47 1.00 -14.24
CA GLU A 156 17.93 -0.36 -14.53
C GLU A 156 17.08 -1.46 -13.88
N ASN A 157 16.32 -1.14 -12.83
CA ASN A 157 15.54 -2.08 -12.03
C ASN A 157 14.02 -1.91 -12.20
N TYR A 158 13.59 -1.08 -13.15
CA TYR A 158 12.17 -0.79 -13.35
C TYR A 158 11.35 -2.05 -13.62
N LEU A 159 10.32 -2.22 -12.80
CA LEU A 159 9.24 -3.19 -13.01
C LEU A 159 8.05 -2.52 -13.71
N ASN A 160 6.97 -3.25 -13.97
CA ASN A 160 5.69 -2.70 -14.46
C ASN A 160 4.91 -1.94 -13.35
N ILE A 161 5.61 -1.14 -12.55
CA ILE A 161 5.05 -0.33 -11.47
C ILE A 161 5.54 1.09 -11.66
N ASP A 162 4.65 2.02 -11.96
CA ASP A 162 5.01 3.40 -12.26
C ASP A 162 5.12 4.26 -11.00
N SER A 163 4.42 3.88 -9.93
CA SER A 163 4.60 4.50 -8.61
C SER A 163 4.25 3.58 -7.45
N THR A 164 4.99 3.72 -6.35
CA THR A 164 4.66 3.13 -5.06
C THR A 164 4.60 4.22 -3.99
N ILE A 165 3.49 4.29 -3.25
CA ILE A 165 3.34 5.17 -2.08
C ILE A 165 3.34 4.29 -0.83
N VAL A 166 4.25 4.55 0.10
CA VAL A 166 4.37 3.79 1.35
C VAL A 166 3.94 4.68 2.51
N PHE A 167 2.92 4.24 3.25
CA PHE A 167 2.39 4.86 4.45
C PHE A 167 2.89 4.08 5.68
N GLY A 168 3.69 4.74 6.52
CA GLY A 168 4.16 4.24 7.80
C GLY A 168 3.23 4.65 8.92
N TYR A 169 2.61 3.69 9.58
CA TYR A 169 1.63 3.92 10.66
C TYR A 169 2.03 3.33 12.01
#